data_AF-A0A956U9P3-F1
#
_entry.id   AF-A0A956U9P3-F1
#
_cell.length_a   1.000
_cell.length_b   1.000
_cell.length_c   1.000
_cell.angle_alpha   90.00
_cell.angle_beta   90.00
_cell.angle_gamma   90.00
#
_symmetry.space_group_name_H-M   'P 1'
#
loop_
_entity.id
_entity.type
_entity.pdbx_description
1 polymer ?
#
loop_
_entity_poly.entity_id
_entity_poly.type
_entity_poly.pdbx_seq_one_letter_code
_entity_poly.pdbx_strand_id
1 'polypeptide(L)'
;MNNVMQIARKEFAGFFASLTGLIFFGAFLATTLFIFFWVETFFARNIADVRPMFEWFPLLLIFLVPALTMKMWSEEKATGTLEVLLTSSVSNLHLVLGKFLACLGLVSVAVALTLPLPLTVSMLGPLDWGPVIGGYIATIFLAGAYSAIGLFVSAKTSNQIVSLIFSVLVCGAFYLVGSEAITGLFDNKLGELLGLIGSGSRFESITRGVIDFRDIYYYLSIIGIFLALNVLALEKIRWADNPRNSRHDQWLLITALFVANFIAGNLWIQKVTFARVDLTAGQIYSISPTTRSYLERLKEPLLIRGYFSAKTHSLLAPLVPRLRDILKEYELAGGGKVKVE
;
A
#
# COMPACT_ATOMS: atom_id res chain seq x y z
N MET A 1 -10.83 -21.52 11.48
CA MET A 1 -9.67 -20.64 11.76
C MET A 1 -8.37 -21.41 11.99
N ASN A 2 -8.38 -22.57 12.66
CA ASN A 2 -7.14 -23.35 12.92
C ASN A 2 -6.34 -23.69 11.65
N ASN A 3 -7.00 -24.09 10.56
CA ASN A 3 -6.28 -24.51 9.34
C ASN A 3 -5.51 -23.36 8.68
N VAL A 4 -6.08 -22.14 8.59
CA VAL A 4 -5.40 -20.97 8.00
C VAL A 4 -4.13 -20.63 8.77
N MET A 5 -4.22 -20.59 10.10
CA MET A 5 -3.09 -20.26 10.96
C MET A 5 -2.02 -21.36 10.95
N GLN A 6 -2.43 -22.63 10.87
CA GLN A 6 -1.49 -23.75 10.72
C GLN A 6 -0.69 -23.66 9.42
N ILE A 7 -1.37 -23.36 8.30
CA ILE A 7 -0.71 -23.13 7.01
C ILE A 7 0.24 -21.94 7.11
N ALA A 8 -0.24 -20.81 7.65
CA ALA A 8 0.57 -19.61 7.80
C ALA A 8 1.84 -19.87 8.62
N ARG A 9 1.71 -20.58 9.76
CA ARG A 9 2.83 -20.93 10.63
C ARG A 9 3.83 -21.88 9.95
N LYS A 10 3.33 -22.86 9.19
CA LYS A 10 4.18 -23.79 8.41
C LYS A 10 5.01 -23.01 7.38
N GLU A 11 4.38 -22.15 6.59
CA GLU A 11 5.05 -21.35 5.55
C GLU A 11 6.04 -20.36 6.15
N PHE A 12 5.66 -19.68 7.22
CA PHE A 12 6.52 -18.76 7.93
C PHE A 12 7.77 -19.47 8.48
N ALA A 13 7.60 -20.61 9.16
CA ALA A 13 8.72 -21.41 9.67
C ALA A 13 9.61 -21.95 8.55
N GLY A 14 9.01 -22.43 7.45
CA GLY A 14 9.75 -22.90 6.27
C GLY A 14 10.61 -21.80 5.63
N PHE A 15 10.15 -20.56 5.68
CA PHE A 15 10.90 -19.42 5.17
C PHE A 15 12.14 -19.10 6.01
N PHE A 16 12.01 -19.07 7.35
CA PHE A 16 13.16 -18.84 8.24
C PHE A 16 14.16 -20.01 8.26
N ALA A 17 13.71 -21.23 7.96
CA ALA A 17 14.59 -22.37 7.77
C ALA A 17 15.41 -22.26 6.46
N SER A 18 14.99 -21.42 5.53
CA SER A 18 15.62 -21.24 4.23
C SER A 18 16.60 -20.07 4.25
N LEU A 19 17.85 -20.32 3.82
CA LEU A 19 18.89 -19.28 3.75
C LEU A 19 18.51 -18.12 2.82
N THR A 20 17.75 -18.40 1.74
CA THR A 20 17.34 -17.36 0.78
C THR A 20 16.51 -16.28 1.43
N GLY A 21 15.67 -16.65 2.40
CA GLY A 21 14.82 -15.70 3.09
C GLY A 21 15.58 -14.71 3.96
N LEU A 22 16.58 -15.20 4.68
CA LEU A 22 17.47 -14.38 5.49
C LEU A 22 18.31 -13.43 4.63
N ILE A 23 18.75 -13.89 3.45
CA ILE A 23 19.49 -13.06 2.49
C ILE A 23 18.62 -11.88 2.03
N PHE A 24 17.35 -12.10 1.67
CA PHE A 24 16.47 -11.02 1.24
C PHE A 24 16.19 -10.00 2.37
N PHE A 25 16.04 -10.46 3.61
CA PHE A 25 15.90 -9.55 4.76
C PHE A 25 17.17 -8.73 5.00
N GLY A 26 18.33 -9.39 4.98
CA GLY A 26 19.63 -8.72 5.12
C GLY A 26 19.85 -7.68 4.02
N ALA A 27 19.56 -8.04 2.77
CA ALA A 27 19.66 -7.12 1.63
C ALA A 27 18.70 -5.93 1.78
N PHE A 28 17.43 -6.17 2.11
CA PHE A 28 16.45 -5.09 2.32
C PHE A 28 16.89 -4.13 3.42
N LEU A 29 17.36 -4.64 4.57
CA LEU A 29 17.85 -3.81 5.67
C LEU A 29 19.12 -3.05 5.29
N ALA A 30 20.08 -3.71 4.66
CA ALA A 30 21.32 -3.07 4.21
C ALA A 30 21.05 -1.96 3.20
N THR A 31 20.17 -2.20 2.23
CA THR A 31 19.76 -1.18 1.25
C THR A 31 19.01 -0.04 1.93
N THR A 32 18.11 -0.34 2.88
CA THR A 32 17.40 0.70 3.64
C THR A 32 18.37 1.59 4.42
N LEU A 33 19.33 0.99 5.14
CA LEU A 33 20.35 1.72 5.90
C LEU A 33 21.25 2.56 4.98
N PHE A 34 21.67 1.98 3.86
CA PHE A 34 22.48 2.69 2.86
C PHE A 34 21.75 3.91 2.30
N ILE A 35 20.48 3.74 1.90
CA ILE A 35 19.66 4.85 1.39
C ILE A 35 19.50 5.92 2.47
N PHE A 36 19.14 5.53 3.69
CA PHE A 36 18.88 6.47 4.77
C PHE A 36 20.10 7.32 5.14
N PHE A 37 21.28 6.70 5.29
CA PHE A 37 22.47 7.41 5.75
C PHE A 37 23.29 8.05 4.61
N TRP A 38 23.41 7.39 3.45
CA TRP A 38 24.25 7.88 2.34
C TRP A 38 23.47 8.61 1.25
N VAL A 39 22.39 8.04 0.73
CA VAL A 39 21.64 8.66 -0.39
C VAL A 39 20.91 9.91 0.09
N GLU A 40 20.17 9.78 1.19
CA GLU A 40 19.41 10.87 1.80
C GLU A 40 20.28 11.81 2.64
N THR A 41 21.57 11.46 2.83
CA THR A 41 22.55 12.25 3.59
C THR A 41 22.01 12.74 4.94
N PHE A 42 21.41 11.83 5.72
CA PHE A 42 20.66 12.17 6.95
C PHE A 42 21.38 13.19 7.84
N PHE A 43 22.68 12.98 8.11
CA PHE A 43 23.48 13.87 8.95
C PHE A 43 23.71 15.27 8.36
N ALA A 44 23.69 15.42 7.02
CA ALA A 44 23.84 16.70 6.36
C ALA A 44 22.56 17.55 6.41
N ARG A 45 21.38 16.93 6.53
CA ARG A 45 20.09 17.65 6.58
C ARG A 45 19.87 18.42 7.89
N ASN A 46 20.54 18.01 8.97
CA ASN A 46 20.42 18.61 10.30
C ASN A 46 18.97 18.73 10.81
N ILE A 47 18.12 17.76 10.44
CA ILE A 47 16.72 17.65 10.87
C ILE A 47 16.47 16.19 11.27
N ALA A 48 15.88 15.97 12.44
CA ALA A 48 15.49 14.66 12.93
C ALA A 48 14.19 14.19 12.23
N ASP A 49 14.34 13.65 11.00
CA ASP A 49 13.22 13.23 10.16
C ASP A 49 13.48 11.87 9.50
N VAL A 50 12.47 11.00 9.56
CA VAL A 50 12.48 9.66 8.94
C VAL A 50 11.58 9.55 7.72
N ARG A 51 10.82 10.60 7.35
CA ARG A 51 9.95 10.58 6.17
C ARG A 51 10.65 10.11 4.88
N PRO A 52 11.89 10.54 4.59
CA PRO A 52 12.58 10.12 3.37
C PRO A 52 12.84 8.61 3.32
N MET A 53 13.01 7.95 4.48
CA MET A 53 13.08 6.49 4.54
C MET A 53 11.80 5.85 3.98
N PHE A 54 10.64 6.35 4.41
CA PHE A 54 9.35 5.81 3.99
C PHE A 54 9.08 6.10 2.51
N GLU A 55 9.50 7.25 1.97
CA GLU A 55 9.37 7.56 0.54
C GLU A 55 10.05 6.51 -0.36
N TRP A 56 11.13 5.88 0.12
CA TRP A 56 11.81 4.79 -0.61
C TRP A 56 11.17 3.41 -0.41
N PHE A 57 10.35 3.21 0.62
CA PHE A 57 9.76 1.91 0.93
C PHE A 57 8.89 1.32 -0.20
N PRO A 58 8.04 2.07 -0.92
CA PRO A 58 7.31 1.54 -2.06
C PRO A 58 8.21 0.89 -3.10
N LEU A 59 9.35 1.53 -3.41
CA LEU A 59 10.33 1.00 -4.36
C LEU A 59 11.03 -0.25 -3.83
N LEU A 60 11.45 -0.24 -2.56
CA LEU A 60 12.09 -1.40 -1.93
C LEU A 60 11.14 -2.60 -1.84
N LEU A 61 9.86 -2.35 -1.52
CA LEU A 61 8.83 -3.38 -1.44
C LEU A 61 8.49 -3.99 -2.81
N ILE A 62 8.61 -3.24 -3.91
CA ILE A 62 8.45 -3.78 -5.27
C ILE A 62 9.46 -4.91 -5.54
N PHE A 63 10.63 -4.90 -4.92
CA PHE A 63 11.59 -6.00 -5.06
C PHE A 63 11.44 -7.05 -3.96
N LEU A 64 11.33 -6.61 -2.69
CA LEU A 64 11.25 -7.51 -1.55
C LEU A 64 10.01 -8.41 -1.65
N VAL A 65 8.82 -7.84 -1.85
CA VAL A 65 7.56 -8.60 -1.75
C VAL A 65 7.46 -9.66 -2.86
N PRO A 66 7.72 -9.36 -4.14
CA PRO A 66 7.89 -10.37 -5.17
C PRO A 66 8.91 -11.47 -4.83
N ALA A 67 10.06 -11.12 -4.25
CA ALA A 67 11.06 -12.11 -3.85
C ALA A 67 10.56 -13.06 -2.75
N LEU A 68 9.73 -12.57 -1.82
CA LEU A 68 9.13 -13.42 -0.78
C LEU A 68 7.99 -14.30 -1.33
N THR A 69 7.20 -13.77 -2.27
CA THR A 69 6.02 -14.46 -2.82
C THR A 69 6.35 -15.40 -3.99
N MET A 70 7.47 -15.22 -4.68
CA MET A 70 7.75 -15.90 -5.95
C MET A 70 7.64 -17.42 -5.85
N LYS A 71 8.13 -18.02 -4.76
CA LYS A 71 8.17 -19.47 -4.55
C LYS A 71 6.88 -20.07 -3.98
N MET A 72 5.98 -19.24 -3.43
CA MET A 72 4.83 -19.71 -2.65
C MET A 72 3.90 -20.66 -3.40
N TRP A 73 3.71 -20.46 -4.71
CA TRP A 73 2.95 -21.37 -5.56
C TRP A 73 3.80 -21.96 -6.69
N SER A 74 4.73 -21.18 -7.25
CA SER A 74 5.53 -21.64 -8.38
C SER A 74 6.41 -22.86 -8.06
N GLU A 75 6.92 -22.97 -6.82
CA GLU A 75 7.70 -24.13 -6.39
C GLU A 75 6.84 -25.38 -6.23
N GLU A 76 5.64 -25.24 -5.64
CA GLU A 76 4.68 -26.34 -5.51
C GLU A 76 4.21 -26.83 -6.88
N LYS A 77 4.07 -25.90 -7.84
CA LYS A 77 3.72 -26.21 -9.23
C LYS A 77 4.88 -26.87 -9.98
N ALA A 78 6.11 -26.41 -9.78
CA ALA A 78 7.30 -27.01 -10.39
C ALA A 78 7.57 -28.43 -9.88
N THR A 79 7.30 -28.68 -8.60
CA THR A 79 7.54 -29.97 -7.94
C THR A 79 6.37 -30.96 -8.09
N GLY A 80 5.25 -30.55 -8.70
CA GLY A 80 4.05 -31.36 -8.84
C GLY A 80 3.28 -31.60 -7.54
N THR A 81 3.69 -30.97 -6.43
CA THR A 81 3.03 -31.12 -5.13
C THR A 81 1.72 -30.35 -5.03
N LEU A 82 1.49 -29.40 -5.94
CA LEU A 82 0.26 -28.62 -6.02
C LEU A 82 -0.99 -29.49 -6.19
N GLU A 83 -0.92 -30.57 -6.98
CA GLU A 83 -2.06 -31.47 -7.22
C GLU A 83 -2.46 -32.23 -5.94
N VAL A 84 -1.47 -32.69 -5.17
CA VAL A 84 -1.68 -33.33 -3.87
C VAL A 84 -2.32 -32.34 -2.87
N LEU A 85 -1.88 -31.08 -2.91
CA LEU A 85 -2.41 -30.04 -2.04
C LEU A 85 -3.86 -29.67 -2.41
N LEU A 86 -4.20 -29.61 -3.70
CA LEU A 86 -5.57 -29.32 -4.19
C LEU A 86 -6.56 -30.47 -3.98
N THR A 87 -6.07 -31.71 -3.81
CA THR A 87 -6.90 -32.88 -3.46
C THR A 87 -7.10 -33.05 -1.96
N SER A 88 -6.37 -32.30 -1.14
CA SER A 88 -6.56 -32.30 0.31
C SER A 88 -7.93 -31.73 0.71
N SER A 89 -8.43 -32.10 1.90
CA SER A 89 -9.74 -31.64 2.41
C SER A 89 -9.79 -30.15 2.80
N VAL A 90 -8.75 -29.38 2.47
CA VAL A 90 -8.64 -27.97 2.80
C VAL A 90 -9.14 -27.13 1.62
N SER A 91 -10.03 -26.17 1.90
CA SER A 91 -10.53 -25.25 0.89
C SER A 91 -9.42 -24.34 0.32
N ASN A 92 -9.47 -24.08 -0.99
CA ASN A 92 -8.57 -23.15 -1.70
C ASN A 92 -8.49 -21.76 -1.04
N LEU A 93 -9.60 -21.28 -0.48
CA LEU A 93 -9.63 -20.01 0.27
C LEU A 93 -8.70 -20.05 1.49
N HIS A 94 -8.67 -21.17 2.21
CA HIS A 94 -7.84 -21.31 3.41
C HIS A 94 -6.35 -21.38 3.06
N LEU A 95 -6.01 -22.03 1.94
CA LEU A 95 -4.64 -22.11 1.43
C LEU A 95 -4.13 -20.73 0.99
N VAL A 96 -4.93 -20.01 0.20
CA VAL A 96 -4.59 -18.66 -0.27
C VAL A 96 -4.46 -17.68 0.90
N LEU A 97 -5.41 -17.67 1.85
CA LEU A 97 -5.34 -16.81 3.03
C LEU A 97 -4.17 -17.19 3.96
N GLY A 98 -3.86 -18.48 4.10
CA GLY A 98 -2.74 -18.94 4.92
C GLY A 98 -1.39 -18.46 4.37
N LYS A 99 -1.15 -18.65 3.06
CA LYS A 99 0.06 -18.17 2.38
C LYS A 99 0.14 -16.64 2.37
N PHE A 100 -0.99 -15.95 2.20
CA PHE A 100 -1.05 -14.48 2.31
C PHE A 100 -0.64 -13.98 3.69
N LEU A 101 -1.18 -14.55 4.77
CA LEU A 101 -0.82 -14.17 6.13
C LEU A 101 0.64 -14.50 6.45
N ALA A 102 1.19 -15.60 5.92
CA ALA A 102 2.60 -15.90 6.05
C ALA A 102 3.48 -14.83 5.38
N CYS A 103 3.19 -14.48 4.12
CA CYS A 103 3.91 -13.42 3.40
C CYS A 103 3.79 -12.07 4.12
N LEU A 104 2.59 -11.69 4.53
CA LEU A 104 2.35 -10.43 5.24
C LEU A 104 3.08 -10.40 6.58
N GLY A 105 3.12 -11.52 7.32
CA GLY A 105 3.92 -11.67 8.53
C GLY A 105 5.41 -11.51 8.26
N LEU A 106 5.94 -12.14 7.20
CA LEU A 106 7.36 -12.03 6.83
C LEU A 106 7.75 -10.59 6.50
N VAL A 107 6.95 -9.90 5.69
CA VAL A 107 7.20 -8.48 5.39
C VAL A 107 7.06 -7.63 6.64
N SER A 108 6.08 -7.91 7.51
CA SER A 108 5.91 -7.19 8.78
C SER A 108 7.14 -7.33 9.67
N VAL A 109 7.77 -8.51 9.71
CA VAL A 109 9.05 -8.69 10.42
C VAL A 109 10.16 -7.88 9.76
N ALA A 110 10.30 -7.92 8.44
CA ALA A 110 11.32 -7.13 7.73
C ALA A 110 11.18 -5.62 7.99
N VAL A 111 9.94 -5.12 7.98
CA VAL A 111 9.62 -3.73 8.29
C VAL A 111 9.85 -3.44 9.78
N ALA A 112 9.46 -4.32 10.69
CA ALA A 112 9.71 -4.16 12.13
C ALA A 112 11.21 -4.10 12.47
N LEU A 113 12.05 -4.82 11.73
CA LEU A 113 13.51 -4.75 11.89
C LEU A 113 14.09 -3.38 11.53
N THR A 114 13.32 -2.48 10.89
CA THR A 114 13.73 -1.08 10.65
C THR A 114 13.41 -0.14 11.81
N LEU A 115 12.61 -0.55 12.80
CA LEU A 115 12.23 0.26 13.99
C LEU A 115 13.42 0.85 14.78
N PRO A 116 14.60 0.21 14.85
CA PRO A 116 15.77 0.82 15.47
C PRO A 116 16.16 2.19 14.86
N LEU A 117 15.84 2.46 13.58
CA LEU A 117 16.14 3.74 12.94
C LEU A 117 15.33 4.90 13.54
N PRO A 118 13.98 4.91 13.54
CA PRO A 118 13.22 5.96 14.23
C PRO A 118 13.57 6.10 15.71
N LEU A 119 13.86 4.98 16.40
CA LEU A 119 14.27 5.01 17.80
C LEU A 119 15.58 5.78 17.99
N THR A 120 16.61 5.48 17.20
CA THR A 120 17.90 6.20 17.27
C THR A 120 17.77 7.67 16.86
N VAL A 121 16.96 7.98 15.85
CA VAL A 121 16.66 9.37 15.45
C VAL A 121 15.96 10.15 16.55
N SER A 122 15.02 9.53 17.28
CA SER A 122 14.33 10.17 18.41
C SER A 122 15.25 10.52 19.58
N MET A 123 16.39 9.83 19.70
CA MET A 123 17.42 10.16 20.70
C MET A 123 18.32 11.31 20.26
N LEU A 124 18.44 11.56 18.95
CA LEU A 124 19.30 12.59 18.37
C LEU A 124 18.58 13.96 18.26
N GLY A 125 17.25 13.99 18.21
CA GLY A 125 16.49 15.23 18.10
C GLY A 125 14.99 15.05 18.24
N PRO A 126 14.21 16.15 18.17
CA PRO A 126 12.77 16.14 18.32
C PRO A 126 12.11 15.50 17.09
N LEU A 127 11.84 14.21 17.17
CA LEU A 127 11.16 13.44 16.12
C LEU A 127 9.64 13.47 16.29
N ASP A 128 8.91 13.75 15.21
CA ASP A 128 7.46 13.60 15.17
C ASP A 128 7.08 12.13 14.95
N TRP A 129 6.44 11.53 15.95
CA TRP A 129 5.99 10.13 15.92
C TRP A 129 4.74 9.89 15.03
N GLY A 130 4.00 10.95 14.68
CA GLY A 130 2.82 10.84 13.83
C GLY A 130 3.15 10.26 12.44
N PRO A 131 4.03 10.92 11.67
CA PRO A 131 4.54 10.40 10.39
C PRO A 131 5.21 9.03 10.50
N VAL A 132 5.87 8.72 11.63
CA VAL A 132 6.49 7.41 11.87
C VAL A 132 5.44 6.30 11.88
N ILE A 133 4.40 6.46 12.71
CA ILE A 133 3.32 5.48 12.83
C ILE A 133 2.53 5.37 11.52
N GLY A 134 2.20 6.51 10.91
CA GLY A 134 1.53 6.56 9.61
C GLY A 134 2.33 5.84 8.52
N GLY A 135 3.63 6.11 8.42
CA GLY A 135 4.54 5.46 7.48
C GLY A 135 4.57 3.94 7.64
N TYR A 136 4.66 3.43 8.87
CA TYR A 136 4.62 1.98 9.11
C TYR A 136 3.29 1.34 8.73
N ILE A 137 2.17 1.98 9.07
CA ILE A 137 0.84 1.50 8.70
C ILE A 137 0.68 1.47 7.17
N ALA A 138 1.08 2.56 6.49
CA ALA A 138 1.06 2.64 5.02
C ALA A 138 1.86 1.50 4.39
N THR A 139 3.04 1.24 4.94
CA THR A 139 3.98 0.23 4.46
C THR A 139 3.39 -1.18 4.57
N ILE A 140 2.71 -1.50 5.68
CA ILE A 140 2.06 -2.81 5.86
C ILE A 140 0.89 -2.98 4.88
N PHE A 141 0.06 -1.95 4.68
CA PHE A 141 -1.04 -2.01 3.71
C PHE A 141 -0.54 -2.16 2.27
N LEU A 142 0.49 -1.40 1.90
CA LEU A 142 1.14 -1.50 0.60
C LEU A 142 1.78 -2.88 0.39
N ALA A 143 2.50 -3.38 1.39
CA ALA A 143 3.07 -4.72 1.39
C ALA A 143 2.00 -5.80 1.24
N GLY A 144 0.84 -5.64 1.89
CA GLY A 144 -0.31 -6.53 1.72
C GLY A 144 -0.82 -6.53 0.27
N ALA A 145 -1.01 -5.35 -0.32
CA ALA A 145 -1.42 -5.22 -1.72
C ALA A 145 -0.43 -5.91 -2.68
N TYR A 146 0.87 -5.65 -2.54
CA TYR A 146 1.90 -6.30 -3.35
C TYR A 146 2.01 -7.80 -3.08
N SER A 147 1.75 -8.26 -1.85
CA SER A 147 1.77 -9.69 -1.50
C SER A 147 0.62 -10.43 -2.19
N ALA A 148 -0.58 -9.83 -2.23
CA ALA A 148 -1.72 -10.39 -2.94
C ALA A 148 -1.45 -10.49 -4.45
N ILE A 149 -0.87 -9.46 -5.05
CA ILE A 149 -0.44 -9.44 -6.47
C ILE A 149 0.59 -10.55 -6.73
N GLY A 150 1.65 -10.60 -5.92
CA GLY A 150 2.74 -11.57 -6.07
C GLY A 150 2.26 -13.02 -5.95
N LEU A 151 1.37 -13.30 -5.00
CA LEU A 151 0.76 -14.63 -4.86
C LEU A 151 -0.10 -15.03 -6.07
N PHE A 152 -0.87 -14.10 -6.64
CA PHE A 152 -1.65 -14.37 -7.84
C PHE A 152 -0.77 -14.65 -9.06
N VAL A 153 0.30 -13.87 -9.25
CA VAL A 153 1.27 -14.09 -10.34
C VAL A 153 1.99 -15.42 -10.15
N SER A 154 2.42 -15.75 -8.93
CA SER A 154 3.06 -17.02 -8.60
C SER A 154 2.17 -18.23 -8.90
N ALA A 155 0.86 -18.15 -8.68
CA ALA A 155 -0.08 -19.24 -9.00
C ALA A 155 -0.17 -19.53 -10.52
N LYS A 156 0.08 -18.54 -11.37
CA LYS A 156 0.01 -18.70 -12.83
C LYS A 156 1.26 -19.36 -13.41
N THR A 157 2.40 -19.23 -12.76
CA THR A 157 3.71 -19.58 -13.31
C THR A 157 4.35 -20.73 -12.54
N SER A 158 5.03 -21.66 -13.23
CA SER A 158 5.81 -22.74 -12.60
C SER A 158 7.28 -22.37 -12.36
N ASN A 159 7.77 -21.25 -12.89
CA ASN A 159 9.15 -20.80 -12.74
C ASN A 159 9.26 -19.62 -11.76
N GLN A 160 10.00 -19.79 -10.66
CA GLN A 160 10.21 -18.76 -9.63
C GLN A 160 10.73 -17.43 -10.20
N ILE A 161 11.67 -17.47 -11.15
CA ILE A 161 12.28 -16.26 -11.74
C ILE A 161 11.24 -15.50 -12.58
N VAL A 162 10.45 -16.22 -13.37
CA VAL A 162 9.37 -15.60 -14.17
C VAL A 162 8.30 -15.01 -13.24
N SER A 163 7.96 -15.70 -12.15
CA SER A 163 7.05 -15.19 -11.13
C SER A 163 7.57 -13.89 -10.51
N LEU A 164 8.86 -13.83 -10.19
CA LEU A 164 9.51 -12.64 -9.63
C LEU A 164 9.40 -11.46 -10.60
N ILE A 165 9.88 -11.63 -11.84
CA ILE A 165 9.94 -10.56 -12.83
C ILE A 165 8.55 -10.00 -13.13
N PHE A 166 7.55 -10.85 -13.36
CA PHE A 166 6.19 -10.38 -13.62
C PHE A 166 5.57 -9.68 -12.41
N SER A 167 5.83 -10.17 -11.20
CA SER A 167 5.31 -9.52 -9.99
C SER A 167 5.94 -8.15 -9.78
N VAL A 168 7.25 -8.01 -10.01
CA VAL A 168 7.97 -6.72 -9.99
C VAL A 168 7.39 -5.77 -11.04
N LEU A 169 7.16 -6.23 -12.27
CA LEU A 169 6.58 -5.41 -13.34
C LEU A 169 5.17 -4.93 -13.00
N VAL A 170 4.31 -5.81 -12.48
CA VAL A 170 2.94 -5.45 -12.10
C VAL A 170 2.94 -4.48 -10.91
N CYS A 171 3.71 -4.76 -9.84
CA CYS A 171 3.79 -3.86 -8.69
C CYS A 171 4.40 -2.50 -9.09
N GLY A 172 5.44 -2.52 -9.93
CA GLY A 172 6.05 -1.32 -10.49
C GLY A 172 5.09 -0.50 -11.33
N ALA A 173 4.26 -1.13 -12.17
CA ALA A 173 3.22 -0.44 -12.92
C ALA A 173 2.19 0.25 -12.00
N PHE A 174 1.73 -0.44 -10.95
CA PHE A 174 0.81 0.16 -9.97
C PHE A 174 1.39 1.39 -9.25
N TYR A 175 2.69 1.33 -8.92
CA TYR A 175 3.40 2.46 -8.32
C TYR A 175 3.55 3.63 -9.31
N LEU A 176 4.00 3.33 -10.52
CA LEU A 176 4.28 4.32 -11.57
C LEU A 176 3.04 5.07 -12.04
N VAL A 177 1.89 4.40 -12.17
CA VAL A 177 0.60 5.01 -12.57
C VAL A 177 0.21 6.19 -11.68
N GLY A 178 0.65 6.20 -10.41
CA GLY A 178 0.39 7.27 -9.46
C GLY A 178 1.48 8.33 -9.31
N SER A 179 2.61 8.17 -10.00
CA SER A 179 3.77 9.05 -9.83
C SER A 179 3.59 10.36 -10.59
N GLU A 180 4.05 11.47 -10.00
CA GLU A 180 4.04 12.79 -10.64
C GLU A 180 4.76 12.79 -12.00
N ALA A 181 5.77 11.92 -12.14
CA ALA A 181 6.53 11.72 -13.36
C ALA A 181 5.67 11.25 -14.55
N ILE A 182 4.58 10.52 -14.29
CA ILE A 182 3.68 10.02 -15.33
C ILE A 182 2.44 10.91 -15.42
N THR A 183 1.85 11.30 -14.30
CA THR A 183 0.65 12.16 -14.33
C THR A 183 0.93 13.53 -14.94
N GLY A 184 2.15 14.06 -14.80
CA GLY A 184 2.57 15.33 -15.42
C GLY A 184 2.81 15.25 -16.94
N LEU A 185 2.86 14.05 -17.53
CA LEU A 185 2.97 13.84 -18.98
C LEU A 185 1.61 13.80 -19.67
N PHE A 186 0.52 13.68 -18.92
CA PHE A 186 -0.85 13.61 -19.43
C PHE A 186 -1.64 14.88 -19.13
N ASP A 187 -2.65 15.16 -19.95
CA ASP A 187 -3.56 16.30 -19.77
C ASP A 187 -4.30 16.24 -18.41
N ASN A 188 -4.70 17.39 -17.85
CA ASN A 188 -5.12 17.53 -16.44
C ASN A 188 -6.20 16.51 -16.00
N LYS A 189 -7.16 16.16 -16.87
CA LYS A 189 -8.21 15.17 -16.57
C LYS A 189 -7.70 13.73 -16.52
N LEU A 190 -6.78 13.36 -17.40
CA LEU A 190 -6.17 12.03 -17.41
C LEU A 190 -5.15 11.89 -16.27
N GLY A 191 -4.40 12.96 -15.98
CA GLY A 191 -3.53 13.04 -14.81
C GLY A 191 -4.27 12.87 -13.49
N GLU A 192 -5.45 13.50 -13.34
CA GLU A 192 -6.31 13.30 -12.16
C GLU A 192 -6.85 11.87 -12.05
N LEU A 193 -7.33 11.28 -13.15
CA LEU A 193 -7.81 9.89 -13.16
C LEU A 193 -6.70 8.88 -12.85
N LEU A 194 -5.49 9.09 -13.38
CA LEU A 194 -4.32 8.25 -13.10
C LEU A 194 -3.85 8.43 -11.65
N GLY A 195 -3.89 9.66 -11.13
CA GLY A 195 -3.59 9.96 -9.72
C GLY A 195 -4.56 9.30 -8.74
N LEU A 196 -5.82 9.06 -9.14
CA LEU A 196 -6.80 8.29 -8.35
C LEU A 196 -6.52 6.79 -8.34
N ILE A 197 -5.90 6.26 -9.38
CA ILE A 197 -5.54 4.83 -9.51
C ILE A 197 -4.17 4.55 -8.89
N GLY A 198 -3.32 5.57 -8.77
CA GLY A 198 -1.98 5.48 -8.23
C GLY A 198 -1.87 4.99 -6.79
N SER A 199 -1.09 3.94 -6.54
CA SER A 199 -0.76 3.52 -5.17
C SER A 199 0.26 4.45 -4.48
N GLY A 200 1.09 5.16 -5.27
CA GLY A 200 2.15 6.06 -4.77
C GLY A 200 1.64 7.37 -4.17
N SER A 201 0.71 8.06 -4.84
CA SER A 201 0.12 9.34 -4.36
C SER A 201 -0.63 9.18 -3.03
N ARG A 202 -1.26 8.02 -2.84
CA ARG A 202 -1.95 7.61 -1.61
C ARG A 202 -0.96 7.32 -0.50
N PHE A 203 0.14 6.63 -0.83
CA PHE A 203 1.21 6.34 0.12
C PHE A 203 1.86 7.63 0.65
N GLU A 204 2.14 8.60 -0.22
CA GLU A 204 2.72 9.90 0.16
C GLU A 204 1.81 10.73 1.09
N SER A 205 0.50 10.57 0.97
CA SER A 205 -0.44 11.21 1.90
C SER A 205 -0.38 10.59 3.30
N ILE A 206 -0.23 9.26 3.37
CA ILE A 206 -0.13 8.55 4.65
C ILE A 206 1.24 8.78 5.32
N THR A 207 2.34 8.83 4.56
CA THR A 207 3.68 9.11 5.12
C THR A 207 3.81 10.53 5.68
N ARG A 208 2.95 11.46 5.27
CA ARG A 208 2.85 12.81 5.89
C ARG A 208 2.20 12.79 7.28
N GLY A 209 1.76 11.64 7.79
CA GLY A 209 1.10 11.49 9.08
C GLY A 209 -0.42 11.65 9.04
N VAL A 210 -1.00 11.67 7.84
CA VAL A 210 -2.43 11.82 7.61
C VAL A 210 -3.01 10.50 7.13
N ILE A 211 -3.84 9.87 7.95
CA ILE A 211 -4.51 8.62 7.58
C ILE A 211 -5.93 8.92 7.10
N ASP A 212 -6.16 8.75 5.81
CA ASP A 212 -7.50 8.76 5.21
C ASP A 212 -8.06 7.33 5.12
N PHE A 213 -9.34 7.16 5.49
CA PHE A 213 -10.03 5.87 5.32
C PHE A 213 -10.08 5.41 3.85
N ARG A 214 -10.06 6.37 2.92
CA ARG A 214 -10.07 6.14 1.47
C ARG A 214 -8.85 5.35 1.01
N ASP A 215 -7.69 5.67 1.58
CA ASP A 215 -6.42 5.09 1.17
C ASP A 215 -6.30 3.65 1.72
N ILE A 216 -6.74 3.44 2.97
CA ILE A 216 -6.84 2.10 3.57
C ILE A 216 -7.78 1.20 2.75
N TYR A 217 -8.97 1.71 2.42
CA TYR A 217 -9.95 0.93 1.64
C TYR A 217 -9.42 0.60 0.24
N TYR A 218 -8.66 1.51 -0.39
CA TYR A 218 -8.01 1.25 -1.67
C TYR A 218 -7.04 0.06 -1.59
N TYR A 219 -6.13 0.03 -0.60
CA TYR A 219 -5.23 -1.12 -0.45
C TYR A 219 -5.98 -2.42 -0.12
N LEU A 220 -7.02 -2.36 0.74
CA LEU A 220 -7.87 -3.51 1.03
C LEU A 220 -8.61 -4.03 -0.21
N SER A 221 -9.02 -3.13 -1.10
CA SER A 221 -9.66 -3.49 -2.37
C SER A 221 -8.71 -4.26 -3.27
N ILE A 222 -7.46 -3.80 -3.40
CA ILE A 222 -6.43 -4.51 -4.18
C ILE A 222 -6.19 -5.90 -3.58
N ILE A 223 -6.03 -5.98 -2.26
CA ILE A 223 -5.84 -7.26 -1.55
C ILE A 223 -7.01 -8.21 -1.87
N GLY A 224 -8.24 -7.76 -1.68
CA GLY A 224 -9.44 -8.58 -1.93
C GLY A 224 -9.55 -9.06 -3.37
N ILE A 225 -9.34 -8.16 -4.35
CA ILE A 225 -9.38 -8.47 -5.78
C ILE A 225 -8.33 -9.54 -6.13
N PHE A 226 -7.06 -9.32 -5.78
CA PHE A 226 -5.99 -10.24 -6.18
C PHE A 226 -6.05 -11.57 -5.42
N LEU A 227 -6.51 -11.61 -4.17
CA LEU A 227 -6.76 -12.87 -3.47
C LEU A 227 -7.91 -13.66 -4.12
N ALA A 228 -9.00 -13.00 -4.51
CA ALA A 228 -10.10 -13.66 -5.23
C ALA A 228 -9.65 -14.20 -6.60
N LEU A 229 -8.84 -13.42 -7.33
CA LEU A 229 -8.24 -13.86 -8.58
C LEU A 229 -7.27 -15.04 -8.38
N ASN A 230 -6.55 -15.09 -7.26
CA ASN A 230 -5.70 -16.23 -6.91
C ASN A 230 -6.51 -17.51 -6.66
N VAL A 231 -7.60 -17.40 -5.88
CA VAL A 231 -8.52 -18.53 -5.66
C VAL A 231 -9.09 -19.04 -6.99
N LEU A 232 -9.50 -18.13 -7.87
CA LEU A 232 -9.97 -18.49 -9.21
C LEU A 232 -8.87 -19.14 -10.07
N ALA A 233 -7.62 -18.68 -9.95
CA ALA A 233 -6.49 -19.28 -10.67
C ALA A 233 -6.25 -20.74 -10.23
N LEU A 234 -6.35 -21.05 -8.94
CA LEU A 234 -6.26 -22.41 -8.42
C LEU A 234 -7.46 -23.27 -8.82
N GLU A 235 -8.67 -22.72 -8.75
CA GLU A 235 -9.89 -23.44 -9.11
C GLU A 235 -9.89 -23.82 -10.61
N LYS A 236 -9.35 -22.94 -11.48
CA LYS A 236 -9.15 -23.23 -12.90
C LYS A 236 -8.25 -24.43 -13.17
N ILE A 237 -7.26 -24.71 -12.32
CA ILE A 237 -6.39 -25.89 -12.47
C ILE A 237 -7.21 -27.17 -12.29
N ARG A 238 -8.21 -27.17 -11.39
CA ARG A 238 -9.11 -28.31 -11.17
C ARG A 238 -10.09 -28.54 -12.31
N TRP A 239 -10.31 -27.55 -13.17
CA TRP A 239 -11.23 -27.63 -14.30
C TRP A 239 -10.61 -28.22 -15.56
N ALA A 240 -9.29 -28.43 -15.59
CA ALA A 240 -8.52 -28.70 -16.82
C ALA A 240 -9.05 -29.89 -17.65
N ASP A 241 -9.67 -30.89 -17.04
CA ASP A 241 -10.22 -32.07 -17.72
C ASP A 241 -11.73 -32.02 -17.98
N ASN A 242 -12.45 -30.99 -17.50
CA ASN A 242 -13.91 -30.95 -17.52
C ASN A 242 -14.43 -29.92 -18.54
N PRO A 243 -15.35 -30.27 -19.46
CA PRO A 243 -15.97 -29.29 -20.36
C PRO A 243 -16.63 -28.16 -19.58
N ARG A 244 -16.68 -26.97 -20.18
CA ARG A 244 -17.22 -25.76 -19.54
C ARG A 244 -18.65 -26.00 -19.05
N ASN A 245 -18.82 -26.02 -17.73
CA ASN A 245 -20.09 -26.31 -17.06
C ASN A 245 -20.66 -25.03 -16.42
N SER A 246 -21.96 -24.98 -16.11
CA SER A 246 -22.60 -23.81 -15.47
C SER A 246 -21.94 -23.44 -14.14
N ARG A 247 -21.29 -24.38 -13.45
CA ARG A 247 -20.49 -24.13 -12.25
C ARG A 247 -19.23 -23.29 -12.53
N HIS A 248 -18.59 -23.47 -13.69
CA HIS A 248 -17.43 -22.65 -14.08
C HIS A 248 -17.86 -21.20 -14.32
N ASP A 249 -19.00 -21.01 -14.99
CA ASP A 249 -19.57 -19.68 -15.24
C ASP A 249 -20.04 -19.01 -13.94
N GLN A 250 -20.63 -19.76 -13.01
CA GLN A 250 -20.97 -19.26 -11.68
C GLN A 250 -19.74 -18.79 -10.91
N TRP A 251 -18.65 -19.55 -10.91
CA TRP A 251 -17.40 -19.13 -10.26
C TRP A 251 -16.82 -17.86 -10.87
N LEU A 252 -16.78 -17.78 -12.21
CA LEU A 252 -16.34 -16.58 -12.92
C LEU A 252 -17.22 -15.38 -12.58
N LEU A 253 -18.54 -15.56 -12.54
CA LEU A 253 -19.50 -14.51 -12.23
C LEU A 253 -19.38 -14.04 -10.77
N ILE A 254 -19.22 -14.96 -9.81
CA ILE A 254 -19.00 -14.62 -8.39
C ILE A 254 -17.72 -13.79 -8.24
N THR A 255 -16.61 -14.21 -8.86
CA THR A 255 -15.37 -13.44 -8.82
C THR A 255 -15.53 -12.09 -9.51
N ALA A 256 -16.23 -12.01 -10.65
CA ALA A 256 -16.47 -10.76 -11.36
C ALA A 256 -17.32 -9.79 -10.53
N LEU A 257 -18.40 -10.25 -9.90
CA LEU A 257 -19.23 -9.44 -9.01
C LEU A 257 -18.45 -8.95 -7.79
N PHE A 258 -17.59 -9.80 -7.22
CA PHE A 258 -16.75 -9.43 -6.09
C PHE A 258 -15.73 -8.34 -6.45
N VAL A 259 -15.08 -8.46 -7.62
CA VAL A 259 -14.19 -7.43 -8.15
C VAL A 259 -14.96 -6.13 -8.44
N ALA A 260 -16.12 -6.24 -9.08
CA ALA A 260 -16.97 -5.08 -9.36
C ALA A 260 -17.43 -4.38 -8.08
N ASN A 261 -17.72 -5.13 -7.00
CA ASN A 261 -18.09 -4.56 -5.71
C ASN A 261 -16.96 -3.73 -5.10
N PHE A 262 -15.71 -4.21 -5.12
CA PHE A 262 -14.56 -3.43 -4.65
C PHE A 262 -14.31 -2.17 -5.48
N ILE A 263 -14.44 -2.26 -6.80
CA ILE A 263 -14.30 -1.10 -7.69
C ILE A 263 -15.39 -0.07 -7.38
N ALA A 264 -16.65 -0.50 -7.29
CA ALA A 264 -17.77 0.39 -6.97
C ALA A 264 -17.63 1.01 -5.56
N GLY A 265 -17.20 0.22 -4.58
CA GLY A 265 -16.91 0.68 -3.22
C GLY A 265 -15.82 1.75 -3.20
N ASN A 266 -14.77 1.58 -4.01
CA ASN A 266 -13.70 2.57 -4.13
C ASN A 266 -14.21 3.91 -4.68
N LEU A 267 -15.01 3.86 -5.76
CA LEU A 267 -15.64 5.04 -6.36
C LEU A 267 -16.61 5.75 -5.41
N TRP A 268 -17.31 4.99 -4.56
CA TRP A 268 -18.22 5.56 -3.57
C TRP A 268 -17.46 6.21 -2.41
N ILE A 269 -16.44 5.53 -1.87
CA ILE A 269 -15.63 6.00 -0.74
C ILE A 269 -14.81 7.25 -1.11
N GLN A 270 -14.45 7.45 -2.37
CA GLN A 270 -13.81 8.70 -2.81
C GLN A 270 -14.64 9.95 -2.49
N LYS A 271 -15.98 9.83 -2.42
CA LYS A 271 -16.88 10.93 -2.06
C LYS A 271 -16.94 11.21 -0.55
N VAL A 272 -16.42 10.31 0.28
CA VAL A 272 -16.41 10.43 1.73
C VAL A 272 -15.18 11.24 2.16
N THR A 273 -15.38 12.51 2.52
CA THR A 273 -14.32 13.44 2.94
C THR A 273 -14.18 13.60 4.47
N PHE A 274 -15.09 13.02 5.27
CA PHE A 274 -15.14 13.26 6.71
C PHE A 274 -14.30 12.30 7.57
N ALA A 275 -13.75 11.23 6.99
CA ALA A 275 -13.04 10.17 7.72
C ALA A 275 -11.51 10.28 7.52
N ARG A 276 -10.94 11.37 8.05
CA ARG A 276 -9.50 11.69 8.05
C ARG A 276 -9.00 11.81 9.48
N VAL A 277 -7.84 11.22 9.76
CA VAL A 277 -7.17 11.32 11.07
C VAL A 277 -5.76 11.87 10.85
N ASP A 278 -5.46 13.01 11.48
CA ASP A 278 -4.12 13.60 11.52
C ASP A 278 -3.38 13.14 12.80
N LEU A 279 -2.28 12.42 12.61
CA LEU A 279 -1.44 11.89 13.69
C LEU A 279 -0.24 12.80 14.01
N THR A 280 -0.02 13.87 13.25
CA THR A 280 1.17 14.73 13.39
C THR A 280 1.22 15.42 14.76
N ALA A 281 2.44 15.65 15.25
CA ALA A 281 2.67 16.37 16.50
C ALA A 281 2.13 17.80 16.39
N GLY A 282 1.07 18.09 17.13
CA GLY A 282 0.39 19.40 17.08
C GLY A 282 -0.71 19.52 16.01
N GLN A 283 -1.12 18.41 15.37
CA GLN A 283 -2.21 18.35 14.40
C GLN A 283 -2.06 19.43 13.31
N ILE A 284 -0.88 19.43 12.69
CA ILE A 284 -0.39 20.49 11.82
C ILE A 284 -1.23 20.62 10.53
N TYR A 285 -1.96 19.56 10.17
CA TYR A 285 -2.86 19.49 9.03
C TYR A 285 -4.34 19.59 9.42
N SER A 286 -4.65 19.66 10.71
CA SER A 286 -6.01 19.85 11.22
C SER A 286 -6.29 21.31 11.57
N ILE A 287 -7.52 21.75 11.38
CA ILE A 287 -7.95 23.06 11.88
C ILE A 287 -8.09 23.08 13.41
N SER A 288 -7.70 24.20 14.03
CA SER A 288 -7.83 24.35 15.49
C SER A 288 -9.31 24.36 15.93
N PRO A 289 -9.64 23.94 17.17
CA PRO A 289 -11.01 23.99 17.70
C PRO A 289 -11.58 25.41 17.68
N THR A 290 -10.73 26.41 17.90
CA THR A 290 -11.06 27.82 17.84
C THR A 290 -11.46 28.22 16.43
N THR A 291 -10.65 27.85 15.43
CA THR A 291 -10.97 28.13 14.02
C THR A 291 -12.26 27.45 13.61
N ARG A 292 -12.48 26.19 14.02
CA ARG A 292 -13.74 25.48 13.77
C ARG A 292 -14.95 26.22 14.34
N SER A 293 -14.84 26.70 15.58
CA SER A 293 -15.89 27.49 16.24
C SER A 293 -16.18 28.81 15.51
N TYR A 294 -15.17 29.46 14.93
CA TYR A 294 -15.35 30.66 14.11
C TYR A 294 -16.06 30.33 12.78
N LEU A 295 -15.67 29.23 12.14
CA LEU A 295 -16.26 28.81 10.87
C LEU A 295 -17.73 28.42 11.03
N GLU A 296 -18.10 27.73 12.11
CA GLU A 296 -19.50 27.40 12.41
C GLU A 296 -20.38 28.64 12.61
N ARG A 297 -19.78 29.72 13.14
CA ARG A 297 -20.46 30.99 13.40
C ARG A 297 -20.46 31.96 12.22
N LEU A 298 -19.93 31.57 11.06
CA LEU A 298 -19.96 32.39 9.85
C LEU A 298 -21.40 32.75 9.46
N LYS A 299 -21.67 34.06 9.38
CA LYS A 299 -22.96 34.60 8.92
C LYS A 299 -23.00 34.82 7.41
N GLU A 300 -21.86 35.16 6.83
CA GLU A 300 -21.70 35.46 5.41
C GLU A 300 -20.75 34.46 4.75
N PRO A 301 -20.88 34.22 3.43
CA PRO A 301 -19.98 33.34 2.72
C PRO A 301 -18.56 33.92 2.66
N LEU A 302 -17.55 33.12 3.01
CA LEU A 302 -16.15 33.49 3.01
C LEU A 302 -15.45 32.87 1.80
N LEU A 303 -14.85 33.69 0.94
CA LEU A 303 -14.00 33.23 -0.16
C LEU A 303 -12.53 33.34 0.24
N ILE A 304 -11.80 32.24 0.19
CA ILE A 304 -10.35 32.20 0.43
C ILE A 304 -9.66 31.84 -0.87
N ARG A 305 -8.81 32.72 -1.40
CA ARG A 305 -8.08 32.47 -2.65
C ARG A 305 -6.59 32.24 -2.39
N GLY A 306 -6.07 31.09 -2.81
CA GLY A 306 -4.69 30.67 -2.63
C GLY A 306 -3.87 30.81 -3.92
N TYR A 307 -2.85 31.67 -3.93
CA TYR A 307 -1.96 31.81 -5.08
C TYR A 307 -0.71 30.96 -4.90
N PHE A 308 -0.57 29.90 -5.70
CA PHE A 308 0.57 28.98 -5.65
C PHE A 308 1.42 29.09 -6.92
N SER A 309 2.69 29.43 -6.76
CA SER A 309 3.64 29.50 -7.88
C SER A 309 4.16 28.11 -8.26
N ALA A 310 4.16 27.79 -9.55
CA ALA A 310 4.74 26.57 -10.11
C ALA A 310 6.28 26.51 -9.96
N LYS A 311 6.94 27.68 -9.82
CA LYS A 311 8.36 27.78 -9.48
C LYS A 311 8.48 28.45 -8.11
N THR A 312 8.77 27.63 -7.11
CA THR A 312 8.90 28.06 -5.71
C THR A 312 10.28 27.63 -5.21
N HIS A 313 10.84 28.37 -4.25
CA HIS A 313 12.11 27.99 -3.63
C HIS A 313 12.00 26.58 -3.03
N SER A 314 13.05 25.76 -3.16
CA SER A 314 13.09 24.38 -2.64
C SER A 314 12.66 24.24 -1.18
N LEU A 315 12.94 25.24 -0.33
CA LEU A 315 12.55 25.26 1.09
C LEU A 315 11.06 25.53 1.32
N LEU A 316 10.39 26.15 0.35
CA LEU A 316 8.96 26.49 0.42
C LEU A 316 8.09 25.50 -0.34
N ALA A 317 8.67 24.71 -1.26
CA ALA A 317 7.94 23.68 -2.01
C ALA A 317 7.14 22.71 -1.11
N PRO A 318 7.66 22.26 0.05
CA PRO A 318 6.90 21.39 0.96
C PRO A 318 5.71 22.07 1.65
N LEU A 319 5.65 23.40 1.69
CA LEU A 319 4.55 24.14 2.32
C LEU A 319 3.31 24.25 1.41
N VAL A 320 3.50 24.15 0.10
CA VAL A 320 2.41 24.29 -0.88
C VAL A 320 1.34 23.21 -0.72
N PRO A 321 1.67 21.89 -0.68
CA PRO A 321 0.68 20.85 -0.41
C PRO A 321 -0.01 21.04 0.95
N ARG A 322 0.76 21.42 1.98
CA ARG A 322 0.22 21.67 3.33
C ARG A 322 -0.82 22.78 3.34
N LEU A 323 -0.52 23.92 2.71
CA LEU A 323 -1.46 25.04 2.63
C LEU A 323 -2.72 24.66 1.85
N ARG A 324 -2.57 23.92 0.74
CA ARG A 324 -3.72 23.40 -0.01
C ARG A 324 -4.59 22.47 0.84
N ASP A 325 -3.97 21.59 1.62
CA ASP A 325 -4.69 20.66 2.51
C ASP A 325 -5.44 21.42 3.61
N ILE A 326 -4.82 22.42 4.26
CA ILE A 326 -5.46 23.27 5.27
C ILE A 326 -6.62 24.07 4.68
N LEU A 327 -6.44 24.64 3.49
CA LEU A 327 -7.51 25.38 2.82
C LEU A 327 -8.71 24.47 2.53
N LYS A 328 -8.48 23.26 2.02
CA LYS A 328 -9.54 22.26 1.86
C LYS A 328 -10.25 21.93 3.17
N GLU A 329 -9.53 21.86 4.29
CA GLU A 329 -10.17 21.67 5.60
C GLU A 329 -11.06 22.86 6.00
N TYR A 330 -10.64 24.10 5.71
CA TYR A 330 -11.50 25.26 5.94
C TYR A 330 -12.79 25.21 5.11
N GLU A 331 -12.71 24.78 3.85
CA GLU A 331 -13.87 24.59 2.99
C GLU A 331 -14.83 23.52 3.56
N LEU A 332 -14.30 22.36 3.94
CA LEU A 332 -15.07 21.25 4.50
C LEU A 332 -15.72 21.63 5.84
N ALA A 333 -14.97 22.27 6.74
CA ALA A 333 -15.47 22.71 8.04
C ALA A 333 -16.46 23.88 7.93
N GLY A 334 -16.33 24.69 6.89
CA GLY A 334 -17.24 25.81 6.60
C GLY A 334 -18.64 25.39 6.14
N GLY A 335 -18.90 24.09 5.91
CA GLY A 335 -20.24 23.56 5.60
C GLY A 335 -20.90 24.23 4.39
N GLY A 336 -20.10 24.60 3.38
CA GLY A 336 -20.56 25.29 2.17
C GLY A 336 -20.62 26.82 2.25
N LYS A 337 -20.37 27.43 3.43
CA LYS A 337 -20.22 28.88 3.57
C LYS A 337 -18.81 29.36 3.27
N VAL A 338 -17.81 28.49 3.38
CA VAL A 338 -16.45 28.79 2.94
C VAL A 338 -16.26 28.21 1.55
N LYS A 339 -15.74 29.01 0.62
CA LYS A 339 -15.28 28.56 -0.69
C LYS A 339 -13.80 28.83 -0.81
N VAL A 340 -13.09 27.87 -1.39
CA VAL A 340 -11.65 27.98 -1.62
C VAL A 340 -11.37 27.94 -3.12
N GLU A 341 -10.55 28.87 -3.60
CA GLU A 341 -10.13 28.97 -5.01
C GLU A 341 -8.61 29.01 -5.16
#